data_AF-A0A9D7TS09-F1
#
_entry.id   AF-A0A9D7TS09-F1
#
_cell.length_a   1.000
_cell.length_b   1.000
_cell.length_c   1.000
_cell.angle_alpha   90.00
_cell.angle_beta   90.00
_cell.angle_gamma   90.00
#
_symmetry.space_group_name_H-M   'P 1'
#
loop_
_entity.id
_entity.type
_entity.pdbx_description
1 polymer ?
#
loop_
_entity_poly.entity_id
_entity_poly.type
_entity_poly.pdbx_seq_one_letter_code
_entity_poly.pdbx_strand_id
1 'polypeptide(L)'
;MTLRPGWHSTIFGPYFVLGALYSGCGVLIVAMWVYKKMYKLGDYFTEKHFTNLGYIMMVLAAGYGYFTFSEYFTDWFGSAKWDSEVINKLFSRHEYGWWSLFANVVGILIPILIVAIPKTRKPNWITFAAFFMVLALWVKRYLIIVPTLETPALPMQDTRMEYVKYTATWPEWALTFAGIATFLLFFTVMSKFVTVVPVSGLEDTSHHPHHEHTTEEVKTEKVQIA
;
A
#
# COMPACT_ATOMS: atom_id res chain seq x y z
N MET A 1 -11.19 -17.50 -10.16
CA MET A 1 -9.75 -17.57 -10.48
C MET A 1 -9.42 -18.97 -10.98
N THR A 2 -8.31 -19.14 -11.71
CA THR A 2 -7.91 -20.42 -12.33
C THR A 2 -7.67 -21.52 -11.27
N LEU A 3 -7.68 -22.80 -11.69
CA LEU A 3 -7.35 -23.96 -10.84
C LEU A 3 -5.85 -24.08 -10.51
N ARG A 4 -5.13 -22.95 -10.44
CA ARG A 4 -3.70 -22.93 -10.14
C ARG A 4 -3.49 -22.86 -8.62
N PRO A 5 -2.54 -23.63 -8.07
CA PRO A 5 -2.13 -23.53 -6.67
C PRO A 5 -1.83 -22.07 -6.29
N GLY A 6 -2.24 -21.61 -5.11
CA GLY A 6 -2.08 -20.22 -4.68
C GLY A 6 -2.96 -19.16 -5.38
N TRP A 7 -3.64 -19.48 -6.48
CA TRP A 7 -4.66 -18.60 -7.10
C TRP A 7 -6.09 -19.11 -6.90
N HIS A 8 -6.25 -20.36 -6.46
CA HIS A 8 -7.54 -20.96 -6.17
C HIS A 8 -8.01 -20.66 -4.75
N SER A 9 -8.24 -19.37 -4.47
CA SER A 9 -8.69 -18.91 -3.15
C SER A 9 -9.84 -17.90 -3.25
N THR A 10 -10.82 -18.02 -2.36
CA THR A 10 -12.01 -17.14 -2.32
C THR A 10 -11.66 -15.74 -1.82
N ILE A 11 -10.62 -15.59 -0.99
CA ILE A 11 -10.18 -14.29 -0.46
C ILE A 11 -9.40 -13.47 -1.49
N PHE A 12 -8.95 -14.10 -2.59
CA PHE A 12 -8.07 -13.48 -3.58
C PHE A 12 -8.69 -12.26 -4.27
N GLY A 13 -10.01 -12.28 -4.53
CA GLY A 13 -10.72 -11.13 -5.11
C GLY A 13 -10.62 -9.88 -4.22
N PRO A 14 -11.16 -9.93 -2.98
CA PRO A 14 -11.01 -8.86 -2.00
C PRO A 14 -9.55 -8.49 -1.72
N TYR A 15 -8.64 -9.46 -1.71
CA TYR A 15 -7.21 -9.25 -1.54
C TYR A 15 -6.60 -8.32 -2.58
N PHE A 16 -6.94 -8.52 -3.85
CA PHE A 16 -6.43 -7.69 -4.94
C PHE A 16 -6.97 -6.26 -4.87
N VAL A 17 -8.25 -6.10 -4.53
CA VAL A 17 -8.89 -4.78 -4.34
C VAL A 17 -8.22 -4.02 -3.20
N LEU A 18 -8.01 -4.69 -2.06
CA LEU A 18 -7.35 -4.08 -0.91
C LEU A 18 -5.90 -3.68 -1.23
N GLY A 19 -5.16 -4.53 -1.94
CA GLY A 19 -3.82 -4.20 -2.42
C GLY A 19 -3.79 -3.02 -3.40
N ALA A 20 -4.83 -2.85 -4.24
CA ALA A 20 -4.95 -1.72 -5.15
C ALA A 20 -5.22 -0.40 -4.39
N LEU A 21 -6.13 -0.41 -3.42
CA LEU A 21 -6.37 0.75 -2.54
C LEU A 21 -5.11 1.12 -1.76
N TYR A 22 -4.39 0.11 -1.27
CA TYR A 22 -3.20 0.30 -0.45
C TYR A 22 -2.02 0.89 -1.26
N SER A 23 -1.69 0.30 -2.42
CA SER A 23 -0.68 0.86 -3.33
C SER A 23 -1.07 2.24 -3.87
N GLY A 24 -2.35 2.46 -4.20
CA GLY A 24 -2.87 3.75 -4.63
C GLY A 24 -2.72 4.84 -3.56
N CYS A 25 -3.01 4.52 -2.29
CA CYS A 25 -2.77 5.42 -1.16
C CYS A 25 -1.28 5.81 -1.06
N GLY A 26 -0.37 4.85 -1.25
CA GLY A 26 1.07 5.10 -1.26
C GLY A 26 1.51 6.05 -2.38
N VAL A 27 1.07 5.79 -3.61
CA VAL A 27 1.35 6.66 -4.77
C VAL A 27 0.81 8.07 -4.53
N LEU A 28 -0.38 8.20 -3.95
CA LEU A 28 -0.98 9.49 -3.61
C LEU A 28 -0.14 10.26 -2.58
N ILE A 29 0.32 9.63 -1.51
CA ILE A 29 1.19 10.25 -0.50
C ILE A 29 2.49 10.73 -1.13
N VAL A 30 3.12 9.91 -1.97
CA VAL A 30 4.37 10.24 -2.67
C VAL A 30 4.15 11.41 -3.62
N ALA A 31 3.09 11.38 -4.43
CA ALA A 31 2.76 12.47 -5.34
C ALA A 31 2.52 13.78 -4.57
N MET A 32 1.70 13.74 -3.51
CA MET A 32 1.41 14.91 -2.67
C MET A 32 2.69 15.53 -2.08
N TRP A 33 3.64 14.71 -1.63
CA TRP A 33 4.93 15.18 -1.14
C TRP A 33 5.77 15.85 -2.24
N VAL A 34 5.83 15.25 -3.43
CA VAL A 34 6.55 15.80 -4.58
C VAL A 34 5.98 17.16 -4.98
N TYR A 35 4.66 17.31 -5.12
CA TYR A 35 4.04 18.60 -5.45
C TYR A 35 4.23 19.65 -4.36
N LYS A 36 4.07 19.26 -3.09
CA LYS A 36 4.35 20.16 -1.95
C LYS A 36 5.76 20.74 -2.04
N LYS A 37 6.75 19.93 -2.42
CA LYS A 37 8.14 20.37 -2.50
C LYS A 37 8.45 21.18 -3.77
N MET A 38 7.95 20.76 -4.93
CA MET A 38 8.22 21.39 -6.23
C MET A 38 7.58 22.78 -6.34
N TYR A 39 6.32 22.90 -5.93
CA TYR A 39 5.53 24.13 -6.12
C TYR A 39 5.41 24.95 -4.83
N LYS A 40 6.06 24.54 -3.74
CA LYS A 40 6.04 25.21 -2.43
C LYS A 40 4.63 25.41 -1.83
N LEU A 41 3.72 24.46 -2.06
CA LEU A 41 2.34 24.47 -1.51
C LEU A 41 2.31 24.05 -0.02
N GLY A 42 3.13 24.67 0.82
CA GLY A 42 3.18 24.37 2.25
C GLY A 42 1.84 24.61 2.95
N ASP A 43 1.16 25.69 2.57
CA ASP A 43 -0.09 26.14 3.19
C ASP A 43 -1.29 25.29 2.80
N TYR A 44 -1.29 24.74 1.58
CA TYR A 44 -2.34 23.82 1.12
C TYR A 44 -2.10 22.38 1.61
N PHE A 45 -0.86 21.89 1.51
CA PHE A 45 -0.51 20.53 1.95
C PHE A 45 0.07 20.53 3.37
N THR A 46 -0.80 20.75 4.35
CA THR A 46 -0.46 20.74 5.78
C THR A 46 0.02 19.36 6.28
N GLU A 47 0.69 19.33 7.43
CA GLU A 47 1.13 18.08 8.07
C GLU A 47 -0.05 17.18 8.48
N LYS A 48 -1.22 17.78 8.72
CA LYS A 48 -2.45 17.06 9.05
C LYS A 48 -2.91 16.17 7.90
N HIS A 49 -2.76 16.62 6.64
CA HIS A 49 -3.08 15.80 5.47
C HIS A 49 -2.20 14.54 5.41
N PHE A 50 -0.89 14.66 5.63
CA PHE A 50 0.03 13.52 5.67
C PHE A 50 -0.28 12.57 6.83
N THR A 51 -0.58 13.11 8.01
CA THR A 51 -0.92 12.29 9.17
C THR A 51 -2.21 11.50 8.96
N ASN A 52 -3.25 12.15 8.40
CA ASN A 52 -4.52 11.50 8.10
C ASN A 52 -4.37 10.40 7.04
N LEU A 53 -3.64 10.69 5.96
CA LEU A 53 -3.31 9.68 4.95
C LEU A 53 -2.44 8.56 5.52
N GLY A 54 -1.55 8.87 6.46
CA GLY A 54 -0.79 7.88 7.21
C GLY A 54 -1.70 6.92 7.99
N TYR A 55 -2.75 7.41 8.65
CA TYR A 55 -3.72 6.52 9.32
C TYR A 55 -4.48 5.64 8.34
N ILE A 56 -4.91 6.17 7.19
CA ILE A 56 -5.55 5.38 6.14
C ILE A 56 -4.59 4.29 5.65
N MET A 57 -3.33 4.66 5.36
CA MET A 57 -2.27 3.73 4.97
C MET A 57 -2.07 2.64 6.03
N MET A 58 -2.03 2.98 7.33
CA MET A 58 -1.92 2.00 8.41
C MET A 58 -3.09 1.01 8.43
N VAL A 59 -4.33 1.49 8.32
CA VAL A 59 -5.52 0.64 8.34
C VAL A 59 -5.52 -0.31 7.14
N LEU A 60 -5.19 0.19 5.96
CA LEU A 60 -5.05 -0.62 4.75
C LEU A 60 -3.91 -1.64 4.88
N ALA A 61 -2.77 -1.25 5.48
CA ALA A 61 -1.65 -2.15 5.77
C ALA A 61 -2.06 -3.29 6.70
N ALA A 62 -2.79 -2.98 7.78
CA ALA A 62 -3.27 -3.97 8.73
C ALA A 62 -4.26 -4.95 8.08
N GLY A 63 -5.21 -4.45 7.28
CA GLY A 63 -6.13 -5.30 6.53
C GLY A 63 -5.42 -6.18 5.49
N TYR A 64 -4.46 -5.60 4.77
CA TYR A 64 -3.66 -6.34 3.78
C TYR A 64 -2.79 -7.41 4.45
N GLY A 65 -2.22 -7.09 5.62
CA GLY A 65 -1.50 -8.04 6.46
C GLY A 65 -2.38 -9.18 6.96
N TYR A 66 -3.59 -8.87 7.41
CA TYR A 66 -4.56 -9.90 7.82
C TYR A 66 -4.90 -10.86 6.68
N PHE A 67 -5.19 -10.36 5.48
CA PHE A 67 -5.47 -11.24 4.34
C PHE A 67 -4.24 -12.02 3.89
N THR A 68 -3.05 -11.42 3.91
CA THR A 68 -1.80 -12.12 3.57
C THR A 68 -1.53 -13.26 4.56
N PHE A 69 -1.76 -13.00 5.85
CA PHE A 69 -1.65 -14.03 6.88
C PHE A 69 -2.71 -15.11 6.70
N SER A 70 -3.96 -14.73 6.43
CA SER A 70 -5.05 -15.68 6.20
C SER A 70 -4.76 -16.59 5.01
N GLU A 71 -4.24 -16.05 3.90
CA GLU A 71 -3.83 -16.82 2.72
C GLU A 71 -2.74 -17.84 3.07
N TYR A 72 -1.65 -17.40 3.68
CA TYR A 72 -0.57 -18.30 4.08
C TYR A 72 -1.02 -19.37 5.07
N PHE A 73 -1.90 -19.00 6.00
CA PHE A 73 -2.44 -19.92 6.99
C PHE A 73 -3.35 -20.97 6.37
N THR A 74 -4.27 -20.57 5.47
CA THR A 74 -5.19 -21.50 4.82
C THR A 74 -4.47 -22.45 3.87
N ASP A 75 -3.47 -21.96 3.13
CA ASP A 75 -2.70 -22.79 2.19
C ASP A 75 -1.85 -23.81 2.94
N TRP A 76 -1.24 -23.40 4.06
CA TRP A 76 -0.49 -24.29 4.93
C TRP A 76 -1.38 -25.31 5.64
N PHE A 77 -2.51 -24.87 6.21
CA PHE A 77 -3.45 -25.73 6.93
C PHE A 77 -4.15 -26.74 6.00
N GLY A 78 -4.53 -26.31 4.79
CA GLY A 78 -5.15 -27.18 3.79
C GLY A 78 -4.25 -28.32 3.33
N SER A 79 -2.92 -28.15 3.43
CA SER A 79 -1.90 -29.17 3.16
C SER A 79 -2.06 -29.89 1.81
N ALA A 80 -2.71 -29.24 0.84
CA ALA A 80 -2.73 -29.72 -0.53
C ALA A 80 -1.30 -29.73 -1.06
N LYS A 81 -0.91 -30.82 -1.73
CA LYS A 81 0.49 -31.06 -2.14
C LYS A 81 1.09 -29.86 -2.88
N TRP A 82 0.33 -29.30 -3.83
CA TRP A 82 0.81 -28.20 -4.66
C TRP A 82 0.82 -26.85 -3.94
N ASP A 83 -0.17 -26.54 -3.10
CA ASP A 83 -0.17 -25.29 -2.31
C ASP A 83 0.95 -25.30 -1.26
N SER A 84 1.22 -26.46 -0.66
CA SER A 84 2.33 -26.64 0.28
C SER A 84 3.68 -26.43 -0.40
N GLU A 85 3.81 -26.82 -1.67
CA GLU A 85 5.03 -26.58 -2.45
C GLU A 85 5.25 -25.08 -2.68
N VAL A 86 4.21 -24.33 -3.05
CA VAL A 86 4.27 -22.86 -3.20
C VAL A 86 4.67 -22.19 -1.88
N ILE A 87 4.04 -22.57 -0.77
CA ILE A 87 4.38 -22.05 0.56
C ILE A 87 5.83 -22.35 0.93
N ASN A 88 6.32 -23.56 0.69
CA ASN A 88 7.71 -23.91 0.95
C ASN A 88 8.68 -23.05 0.13
N LYS A 89 8.40 -22.78 -1.15
CA LYS A 89 9.20 -21.88 -1.99
C LYS A 89 9.19 -20.43 -1.47
N LEU A 90 8.04 -19.94 -1.03
CA LEU A 90 7.86 -18.58 -0.48
C LEU A 90 8.60 -18.36 0.84
N PHE A 91 8.73 -19.38 1.68
CA PHE A 91 9.44 -19.29 2.97
C PHE A 91 10.89 -19.81 2.91
N SER A 92 11.29 -20.51 1.85
CA SER A 92 12.66 -20.99 1.65
C SER A 92 13.62 -19.83 1.34
N ARG A 93 14.67 -19.67 2.15
CA ARG A 93 15.71 -18.65 1.94
C ARG A 93 16.52 -18.82 0.65
N HIS A 94 16.55 -20.03 0.10
CA HIS A 94 17.28 -20.35 -1.13
C HIS A 94 16.50 -19.98 -2.40
N GLU A 95 15.21 -19.64 -2.25
CA GLU A 95 14.33 -19.28 -3.36
C GLU A 95 13.78 -17.86 -3.13
N TYR A 96 12.56 -17.75 -2.62
CA TYR A 96 11.83 -16.48 -2.53
C TYR A 96 11.74 -15.91 -1.12
N GLY A 97 12.28 -16.61 -0.10
CA GLY A 97 12.18 -16.25 1.31
C GLY A 97 12.64 -14.82 1.62
N TRP A 98 13.74 -14.37 1.03
CA TRP A 98 14.23 -13.00 1.21
C TRP A 98 13.29 -11.94 0.65
N TRP A 99 12.73 -12.19 -0.54
CA TRP A 99 11.76 -11.31 -1.18
C TRP A 99 10.41 -11.32 -0.46
N SER A 100 9.98 -12.49 0.04
CA SER A 100 8.77 -12.62 0.87
C SER A 100 8.92 -11.86 2.18
N LEU A 101 10.07 -11.98 2.85
CA LEU A 101 10.37 -11.21 4.04
C LEU A 101 10.39 -9.71 3.75
N PHE A 102 11.05 -9.29 2.67
CA PHE A 102 11.05 -7.89 2.24
C PHE A 102 9.63 -7.37 2.01
N ALA A 103 8.80 -8.10 1.25
CA ALA A 103 7.43 -7.70 0.94
C ALA A 103 6.56 -7.59 2.20
N ASN A 104 6.70 -8.50 3.17
CA ASN A 104 5.91 -8.46 4.41
C ASN A 104 6.42 -7.39 5.38
N VAL A 105 7.73 -7.28 5.58
CA VAL A 105 8.31 -6.30 6.52
C VAL A 105 8.14 -4.89 5.98
N VAL A 106 8.56 -4.65 4.74
CA VAL A 106 8.55 -3.32 4.14
C VAL A 106 7.16 -2.92 3.65
N GLY A 107 6.39 -3.88 3.13
CA GLY A 107 5.05 -3.64 2.63
C GLY A 107 3.99 -3.55 3.72
N ILE A 108 4.13 -4.24 4.85
CA ILE A 108 3.09 -4.27 5.91
C ILE A 108 3.61 -3.65 7.21
N LEU A 109 4.73 -4.15 7.75
CA LEU A 109 5.17 -3.74 9.09
C LEU A 109 5.67 -2.30 9.15
N ILE A 110 6.51 -1.86 8.21
CA ILE A 110 7.11 -0.52 8.22
C ILE A 110 6.03 0.59 8.20
N PRO A 111 5.04 0.57 7.30
CA PRO A 111 3.96 1.56 7.27
C PRO A 111 3.16 1.60 8.58
N ILE A 112 2.89 0.44 9.19
CA ILE A 112 2.21 0.36 10.48
C ILE A 112 3.08 0.99 11.59
N LEU A 113 4.35 0.59 11.69
CA LEU A 113 5.26 1.07 12.74
C LEU A 113 5.50 2.58 12.69
N ILE A 114 5.72 3.13 11.48
CA ILE A 114 5.98 4.56 11.29
C ILE A 114 4.79 5.41 11.70
N VAL A 115 3.56 4.95 11.46
CA VAL A 115 2.37 5.72 11.82
C VAL A 115 1.93 5.41 13.26
N ALA A 116 2.21 4.21 13.79
CA ALA A 116 1.85 3.84 15.16
C ALA A 116 2.62 4.70 16.18
N ILE A 117 3.90 4.95 15.93
CA ILE A 117 4.74 5.75 16.82
C ILE A 117 4.47 7.25 16.58
N PRO A 118 3.96 8.01 17.57
CA PRO A 118 3.61 9.43 17.38
C PRO A 118 4.79 10.30 16.93
N LYS A 119 6.02 9.97 17.36
CA LYS A 119 7.24 10.72 17.03
C LYS A 119 7.63 10.65 15.54
N THR A 120 7.19 9.61 14.82
CA THR A 120 7.53 9.37 13.41
C THR A 120 6.45 9.82 12.44
N ARG A 121 5.34 10.42 12.93
CA ARG A 121 4.24 10.97 12.11
C ARG A 121 4.60 12.29 11.42
N LYS A 122 5.79 12.38 10.83
CA LYS A 122 6.23 13.53 10.04
C LYS A 122 6.02 13.26 8.55
N PRO A 123 5.70 14.27 7.73
CA PRO A 123 5.46 14.10 6.29
C PRO A 123 6.56 13.31 5.57
N ASN A 124 7.83 13.57 5.89
CA ASN A 124 8.97 12.89 5.25
C ASN A 124 9.02 11.40 5.60
N TRP A 125 8.77 11.04 6.87
CA TRP A 125 8.79 9.64 7.32
C TRP A 125 7.61 8.85 6.76
N ILE A 126 6.42 9.44 6.73
CA ILE A 126 5.22 8.82 6.13
C ILE A 126 5.44 8.61 4.63
N THR A 127 6.02 9.59 3.94
CA THR A 127 6.34 9.48 2.51
C THR A 127 7.40 8.43 2.23
N PHE A 128 8.44 8.36 3.07
CA PHE A 128 9.46 7.32 2.99
C PHE A 128 8.83 5.92 3.12
N ALA A 129 7.96 5.73 4.11
CA ALA A 129 7.22 4.49 4.29
C ALA A 129 6.39 4.14 3.05
N ALA A 130 5.61 5.11 2.54
CA ALA A 130 4.76 4.94 1.36
C ALA A 130 5.56 4.56 0.10
N PHE A 131 6.72 5.18 -0.13
CA PHE A 131 7.57 4.86 -1.27
C PHE A 131 8.08 3.41 -1.23
N PHE A 132 8.67 3.01 -0.10
CA PHE A 132 9.19 1.65 0.07
C PHE A 132 8.08 0.60 0.07
N MET A 133 6.92 0.94 0.62
CA MET A 133 5.72 0.12 0.58
C MET A 133 5.24 -0.14 -0.86
N VAL A 134 5.23 0.87 -1.73
CA VAL A 134 4.85 0.68 -3.16
C VAL A 134 5.82 -0.28 -3.85
N LEU A 135 7.13 -0.16 -3.59
CA LEU A 135 8.13 -1.11 -4.10
C LEU A 135 7.90 -2.53 -3.56
N ALA A 136 7.59 -2.66 -2.27
CA ALA A 136 7.29 -3.93 -1.64
C ALA A 136 6.02 -4.59 -2.22
N LEU A 137 4.99 -3.81 -2.55
CA LEU A 137 3.78 -4.32 -3.20
C LEU A 137 4.05 -4.76 -4.65
N TRP A 138 4.95 -4.08 -5.36
CA TRP A 138 5.40 -4.55 -6.67
C TRP A 138 6.10 -5.92 -6.57
N VAL A 139 7.02 -6.08 -5.60
CA VAL A 139 7.63 -7.39 -5.30
C VAL A 139 6.58 -8.42 -4.90
N LYS A 140 5.57 -8.04 -4.11
CA LYS A 140 4.48 -8.95 -3.73
C LYS A 140 3.68 -9.41 -4.95
N ARG A 141 3.47 -8.58 -5.97
CA ARG A 141 2.86 -9.02 -7.25
C ARG A 141 3.73 -10.04 -7.97
N TYR A 142 5.05 -9.84 -7.99
CA TYR A 142 5.99 -10.83 -8.50
C TYR A 142 5.89 -12.17 -7.75
N LEU A 143 5.83 -12.13 -6.41
CA LEU A 143 5.73 -13.32 -5.55
C LEU A 143 4.41 -14.08 -5.66
N ILE A 144 3.31 -13.42 -6.06
CA ILE A 144 2.03 -14.11 -6.30
C ILE A 144 2.06 -14.84 -7.65
N ILE A 145 2.81 -14.32 -8.63
CA ILE A 145 2.78 -14.81 -10.00
C ILE A 145 3.85 -15.87 -10.25
N VAL A 146 5.11 -15.56 -9.96
CA VAL A 146 6.24 -16.39 -10.40
C VAL A 146 6.30 -17.75 -9.69
N PRO A 147 6.31 -17.82 -8.34
CA PRO A 147 6.38 -19.10 -7.63
C PRO A 147 5.20 -20.03 -7.99
N THR A 148 4.01 -19.46 -8.14
CA THR A 148 2.78 -20.15 -8.55
C THR A 148 2.89 -20.77 -9.95
N LEU A 149 3.51 -20.06 -10.90
CA LEU A 149 3.72 -20.56 -12.26
C LEU A 149 4.83 -21.62 -12.31
N GLU A 150 5.85 -21.50 -11.45
CA GLU A 150 6.93 -22.49 -11.30
C GLU A 150 6.49 -23.78 -10.60
N THR A 151 5.26 -23.86 -10.09
CA THR A 151 4.65 -25.08 -9.51
C THR A 151 3.48 -25.57 -10.37
N PRO A 152 3.72 -26.16 -11.55
CA PRO A 152 2.66 -26.67 -12.40
C PRO A 152 1.96 -27.89 -11.78
N ALA A 153 0.66 -28.03 -12.06
CA ALA A 153 -0.12 -29.19 -11.59
C ALA A 153 0.31 -30.50 -12.25
N LEU A 154 0.76 -30.42 -13.50
CA LEU A 154 1.30 -31.55 -14.26
C LEU A 154 2.83 -31.54 -14.22
N PRO A 155 3.48 -32.73 -14.27
CA PRO A 155 4.93 -32.81 -14.36
C PRO A 155 5.41 -32.09 -15.62
N MET A 156 6.46 -31.29 -15.46
CA MET A 156 6.99 -30.48 -16.56
C MET A 156 7.60 -31.39 -17.62
N GLN A 157 7.13 -31.25 -18.86
CA GLN A 157 7.57 -32.11 -19.98
C GLN A 157 8.92 -31.68 -20.55
N ASP A 158 9.30 -30.41 -20.37
CA ASP A 158 10.61 -29.85 -20.75
C ASP A 158 11.35 -29.37 -19.50
N THR A 159 12.53 -29.93 -19.24
CA THR A 159 13.33 -29.68 -18.03
C THR A 159 14.47 -28.69 -18.24
N ARG A 160 14.49 -27.96 -19.36
CA ARG A 160 15.46 -26.85 -19.53
C ARG A 160 15.27 -25.84 -18.40
N MET A 161 16.38 -25.40 -17.81
CA MET A 161 16.38 -24.51 -16.63
C MET A 161 15.60 -23.22 -16.85
N GLU A 162 15.53 -22.73 -18.09
CA GLU A 162 14.77 -21.54 -18.51
C GLU A 162 13.26 -21.69 -18.35
N TYR A 163 12.72 -22.91 -18.44
CA TYR A 163 11.30 -23.19 -18.22
C TYR A 163 10.99 -23.56 -16.76
N VAL A 164 12.04 -23.83 -15.96
CA VAL A 164 11.93 -24.22 -14.56
C VAL A 164 11.99 -23.01 -13.63
N LYS A 165 12.86 -22.05 -13.94
CA LYS A 165 13.03 -20.83 -13.14
C LYS A 165 12.90 -19.59 -14.01
N TYR A 166 12.03 -18.70 -13.61
CA TYR A 166 11.87 -17.41 -14.27
C TYR A 166 13.00 -16.46 -13.90
N THR A 167 13.62 -15.85 -14.90
CA THR A 167 14.55 -14.74 -14.73
C THR A 167 14.17 -13.62 -15.66
N ALA A 168 13.96 -12.43 -15.11
CA ALA A 168 13.59 -11.26 -15.89
C ALA A 168 14.70 -10.86 -16.86
N THR A 169 14.36 -10.85 -18.14
CA THR A 169 15.18 -10.42 -19.27
C THR A 169 15.26 -8.90 -19.33
N TRP A 170 16.28 -8.36 -20.00
CA TRP A 170 16.43 -6.90 -20.14
C TRP A 170 15.20 -6.21 -20.77
N PRO A 171 14.49 -6.78 -21.78
CA PRO A 171 13.31 -6.14 -22.34
C PRO A 171 12.15 -6.05 -21.34
N GLU A 172 11.98 -7.05 -20.46
CA GLU A 172 10.95 -7.02 -19.42
C GLU A 172 11.20 -5.90 -18.40
N TRP A 173 12.47 -5.70 -18.02
CA TRP A 173 12.87 -4.54 -17.22
C TRP A 173 12.61 -3.22 -17.95
N ALA A 174 12.99 -3.13 -19.23
CA ALA A 174 12.76 -1.94 -20.03
C ALA A 174 11.26 -1.61 -20.16
N LEU A 175 10.41 -2.60 -20.37
CA LEU A 175 8.95 -2.44 -20.41
C LEU A 175 8.39 -1.97 -19.06
N THR A 176 8.92 -2.49 -17.95
CA THR A 176 8.53 -2.06 -16.60
C THR A 176 8.84 -0.58 -16.39
N PHE A 177 10.07 -0.14 -16.72
CA PHE A 177 10.47 1.26 -16.62
C PHE A 177 9.71 2.15 -17.60
N ALA A 178 9.43 1.67 -18.82
CA ALA A 178 8.62 2.38 -19.79
C ALA A 178 7.21 2.62 -19.26
N GLY A 179 6.57 1.63 -18.62
CA GLY A 179 5.25 1.81 -18.02
C GLY A 179 5.22 2.89 -16.94
N ILE A 180 6.24 2.92 -16.05
CA ILE A 180 6.38 3.97 -15.03
C ILE A 180 6.59 5.34 -15.70
N ALA A 181 7.48 5.41 -16.70
CA ALA A 181 7.76 6.65 -17.42
C ALA A 181 6.53 7.19 -18.16
N THR A 182 5.74 6.31 -18.79
CA THR A 182 4.48 6.66 -19.45
C THR A 182 3.46 7.19 -18.46
N PHE A 183 3.30 6.56 -17.30
CA PHE A 183 2.41 7.07 -16.25
C PHE A 183 2.84 8.47 -15.78
N LEU A 184 4.12 8.67 -15.49
CA LEU A 184 4.64 9.98 -15.06
C LEU A 184 4.46 11.05 -16.15
N LEU A 185 4.70 10.70 -17.42
CA LEU A 185 4.49 11.61 -18.55
C LEU A 185 3.03 12.04 -18.63
N PHE A 186 2.09 11.10 -18.67
CA PHE A 186 0.66 11.43 -18.74
C PHE A 186 0.21 12.24 -17.53
N PHE A 187 0.67 11.87 -16.34
CA PHE A 187 0.34 12.57 -15.11
C PHE A 187 0.84 14.03 -15.12
N THR A 188 2.08 14.28 -15.57
CA THR A 188 2.63 15.64 -15.69
C THR A 188 1.95 16.45 -16.80
N VAL A 189 1.58 15.82 -17.91
CA VAL A 189 0.83 16.49 -18.99
C VAL A 189 -0.56 16.89 -18.48
N MET A 190 -1.28 15.98 -17.81
CA MET A 190 -2.60 16.26 -17.25
C MET A 190 -2.56 17.30 -16.14
N SER A 191 -1.56 17.27 -15.25
CA SER A 191 -1.41 18.28 -14.19
C SER A 191 -1.14 19.70 -14.70
N LYS A 192 -0.74 19.84 -15.97
CA LYS A 192 -0.61 21.14 -16.62
C LYS A 192 -1.95 21.67 -17.15
N PHE A 193 -2.86 20.77 -17.55
CA PHE A 193 -4.19 21.14 -18.06
C PHE A 193 -5.25 21.27 -16.95
N VAL A 194 -5.11 20.52 -15.86
CA VAL A 194 -6.04 20.52 -14.72
C VAL A 194 -5.36 21.12 -13.51
N THR A 195 -6.03 22.03 -12.80
CA THR A 195 -5.52 22.60 -11.54
C THR A 195 -5.39 21.50 -10.50
N VAL A 196 -4.17 21.28 -10.00
CA VAL A 196 -3.85 20.25 -8.99
C VAL A 196 -4.62 20.44 -7.68
N VAL A 197 -4.93 21.69 -7.33
CA VAL A 197 -5.78 22.03 -6.19
C VAL A 197 -7.06 22.66 -6.74
N PRO A 198 -8.25 22.11 -6.44
CA PRO A 198 -9.51 22.73 -6.85
C PRO A 198 -9.71 24.02 -6.06
N VAL A 199 -9.81 25.15 -6.76
CA VAL A 199 -9.98 26.47 -6.13
C VAL A 199 -11.37 26.61 -5.48
N SER A 200 -12.39 25.97 -6.07
CA SER A 200 -13.79 26.09 -5.61
C SER A 200 -14.05 25.52 -4.21
N GLY A 201 -13.28 24.51 -3.76
CA GLY A 201 -13.45 23.92 -2.43
C GLY A 201 -12.77 24.68 -1.29
N LEU A 202 -11.85 25.60 -1.62
CA LEU A 202 -11.13 26.40 -0.63
C LEU A 202 -12.00 27.55 -0.09
N GLU A 203 -12.90 28.08 -0.91
CA GLU A 203 -13.87 29.11 -0.50
C GLU A 203 -14.82 28.60 0.59
N ASP A 204 -15.35 27.38 0.47
CA ASP A 204 -16.24 26.77 1.46
C ASP A 204 -15.57 26.59 2.83
N THR A 205 -14.25 26.36 2.85
CA THR A 205 -13.50 26.19 4.11
C THR A 205 -13.26 27.53 4.82
N SER A 206 -13.25 28.64 4.07
CA SER A 206 -13.07 30.00 4.60
C SER A 206 -14.36 30.60 5.21
N HIS A 207 -15.52 30.04 4.87
CA HIS A 207 -16.84 30.53 5.32
C HIS A 207 -17.39 29.85 6.58
N HIS A 208 -16.63 28.97 7.23
CA HIS A 208 -16.96 28.51 8.59
C HIS A 208 -16.24 29.38 9.63
N PRO A 209 -16.85 30.48 10.13
CA PRO A 209 -16.34 31.12 11.32
C PRO A 209 -16.35 30.07 12.44
N HIS A 210 -15.24 29.98 13.16
CA HIS A 210 -15.17 29.30 14.43
C HIS A 210 -16.32 29.81 15.32
N HIS A 211 -17.40 29.04 15.43
CA HIS A 211 -18.31 29.18 16.56
C HIS A 211 -17.53 28.69 17.78
N GLU A 212 -16.80 29.61 18.41
CA GLU A 212 -16.48 29.49 19.83
C GLU A 212 -17.81 29.31 20.56
N HIS A 213 -18.08 28.08 21.02
CA HIS A 213 -19.00 27.90 22.12
C HIS A 213 -18.32 28.49 23.36
N THR A 214 -18.54 29.79 23.58
CA THR A 214 -18.45 30.38 24.90
C THR A 214 -19.47 29.66 25.78
N THR A 215 -19.02 28.66 26.54
CA THR A 215 -19.73 28.20 27.73
C THR A 215 -19.75 29.35 28.71
N GLU A 216 -20.85 30.12 28.72
CA GLU A 216 -21.16 31.00 29.83
C GLU A 216 -21.28 30.15 31.11
N GLU A 217 -20.41 30.44 32.08
CA GLU A 217 -20.48 29.87 33.42
C GLU A 217 -21.83 30.25 34.06
N VAL A 218 -22.71 29.26 34.24
CA VAL A 218 -23.93 29.40 35.03
C VAL A 218 -23.52 29.64 36.48
N LYS A 219 -23.53 30.91 36.90
CA LYS A 219 -23.36 31.36 38.28
C LYS A 219 -24.40 30.65 39.16
N THR A 220 -23.95 29.73 40.01
CA THR A 220 -24.80 29.06 40.99
C THR A 220 -25.16 30.06 42.09
N GLU A 221 -26.38 30.58 42.03
CA GLU A 221 -26.96 31.42 43.08
C GLU A 221 -27.21 30.55 44.33
N LYS A 222 -26.52 30.86 45.42
CA LYS A 222 -26.69 30.18 46.71
C LYS A 222 -28.04 30.55 47.30
N VAL A 223 -28.98 29.61 47.30
CA VAL A 223 -30.24 29.71 48.03
C VAL A 223 -29.94 29.65 49.53
N GLN A 224 -30.20 30.75 50.21
CA GLN A 224 -30.08 30.92 51.66
C GLN A 224 -31.36 30.40 52.31
N ILE A 225 -31.27 29.28 53.04
CA ILE A 225 -32.37 28.75 53.85
C ILE A 225 -32.25 29.35 55.25
N ALA A 226 -33.33 29.99 55.70
CA ALA A 226 -33.50 30.56 57.03
C ALA A 226 -33.67 29.47 58.11
#